data_AF-R7UR27-F1
#
_entry.id   AF-R7UR27-F1
#
_cell.length_a   1.000
_cell.length_b   1.000
_cell.length_c   1.000
_cell.angle_alpha   90.00
_cell.angle_beta   90.00
_cell.angle_gamma   90.00
#
_symmetry.space_group_name_H-M   'P 1'
#
loop_
_entity.id
_entity.type
_entity.pdbx_description
1 polymer ?
#
loop_
_entity_poly.entity_id
_entity_poly.type
_entity_poly.pdbx_seq_one_letter_code
_entity_poly.pdbx_strand_id
1 'polypeptide(L)'
;MADKFDHLEQQLEMFIENTRHMGIIVEDFQPQGQNVLNQKINTMVSGMQELERLRPHVDDVKIPLEVFEYIDQGKNPQLYTKDCMEKALAKNEAVKGKIDVLKKFKAMLTVELSRVFPNEMAKYRALRGDDDRPLFEAGL
;
A
#
# COMPACT_ATOMS: atom_id res chain seq x y z
N MET A 1 3.20 -20.83 -1.86
CA MET A 1 2.65 -19.48 -2.10
C MET A 1 2.72 -19.10 -3.58
N ALA A 2 3.79 -19.48 -4.30
CA ALA A 2 3.88 -19.39 -5.77
C ALA A 2 2.75 -20.18 -6.49
N ASP A 3 2.61 -21.48 -6.17
CA ASP A 3 1.62 -22.41 -6.76
C ASP A 3 0.18 -21.90 -6.98
N LYS A 4 -0.29 -20.96 -6.14
CA LYS A 4 -1.66 -20.46 -6.21
C LYS A 4 -1.88 -19.57 -7.44
N PHE A 5 -0.87 -18.79 -7.81
CA PHE A 5 -0.97 -17.82 -8.90
C PHE A 5 -0.45 -18.37 -10.22
N ASP A 6 0.37 -19.42 -10.17
CA ASP A 6 1.01 -20.03 -11.33
C ASP A 6 0.01 -20.36 -12.44
N HIS A 7 -1.17 -20.88 -12.11
CA HIS A 7 -2.17 -21.22 -13.11
C HIS A 7 -2.78 -19.97 -13.78
N LEU A 8 -3.08 -18.92 -13.01
CA LEU A 8 -3.57 -17.66 -13.55
C LEU A 8 -2.50 -16.97 -14.41
N GLU A 9 -1.25 -16.98 -13.96
CA GLU A 9 -0.10 -16.44 -14.69
C GLU A 9 0.09 -17.14 -16.03
N GLN A 10 0.10 -18.48 -16.05
CA GLN A 10 0.20 -19.27 -17.28
C GLN A 10 -0.96 -18.98 -18.26
N GLN A 11 -2.20 -18.87 -17.76
CA GLN A 11 -3.34 -18.53 -18.62
C GLN A 11 -3.24 -17.11 -19.19
N LEU A 12 -2.77 -16.14 -18.38
CA LEU A 12 -2.53 -14.77 -18.84
C LEU A 12 -1.42 -14.70 -19.89
N GLU A 13 -0.29 -15.37 -19.68
CA GLU A 13 0.81 -15.45 -20.65
C GLU A 13 0.33 -16.04 -21.98
N MET A 14 -0.40 -17.17 -21.93
CA MET A 14 -0.96 -17.80 -23.12
C MET A 14 -1.97 -16.88 -23.82
N PHE A 15 -2.78 -16.12 -23.07
CA PHE A 15 -3.74 -15.17 -23.63
C PHE A 15 -3.03 -13.99 -24.33
N ILE A 16 -1.97 -13.46 -23.73
CA ILE A 16 -1.13 -12.40 -24.31
C ILE A 16 -0.50 -12.89 -25.62
N GLU A 17 0.08 -14.09 -25.63
CA GLU A 17 0.68 -14.67 -26.84
C GLU A 17 -0.35 -14.96 -27.94
N ASN A 18 -1.55 -15.42 -27.59
CA ASN A 18 -2.63 -15.59 -28.55
C ASN A 18 -3.08 -14.25 -29.16
N THR A 19 -3.10 -13.18 -28.35
CA THR A 19 -3.38 -11.82 -28.81
C THR A 19 -2.31 -11.36 -29.79
N ARG A 20 -1.03 -11.58 -29.47
CA ARG A 20 0.10 -11.24 -30.35
C ARG A 20 0.02 -11.97 -31.69
N HIS A 21 -0.22 -13.29 -31.67
CA HIS A 21 -0.37 -14.07 -32.90
C HIS A 21 -1.54 -13.60 -33.76
N MET A 22 -2.66 -13.24 -33.15
CA MET A 22 -3.80 -12.67 -33.89
C MET A 22 -3.44 -11.33 -34.52
N GLY A 23 -2.68 -10.47 -33.82
CA GLY A 23 -2.15 -9.23 -34.38
C GLY A 23 -1.33 -9.46 -35.65
N ILE A 24 -0.43 -10.44 -35.63
CA ILE A 24 0.40 -10.82 -36.79
C ILE A 24 -0.46 -11.29 -37.98
N ILE A 25 -1.47 -12.13 -37.73
CA ILE A 25 -2.36 -12.64 -38.79
C ILE A 25 -3.16 -11.51 -39.44
N VAL A 26 -3.58 -10.52 -38.63
CA VAL A 26 -4.35 -9.37 -39.13
C VAL A 26 -3.46 -8.38 -39.88
N GLU A 27 -2.20 -8.21 -39.46
CA GLU A 27 -1.23 -7.32 -40.11
C GLU A 27 -0.90 -7.75 -41.55
N ASP A 28 -0.73 -9.05 -41.80
CA ASP A 28 -0.51 -9.63 -43.14
C ASP A 28 -1.65 -10.60 -43.53
N PHE A 29 -2.89 -10.08 -43.53
CA PHE A 29 -4.04 -10.90 -43.81
C PHE A 29 -4.10 -11.36 -45.28
N GLN A 30 -4.24 -12.67 -45.48
CA GLN A 30 -4.53 -13.29 -46.77
C GLN A 30 -5.89 -14.01 -46.73
N PRO A 31 -6.70 -14.00 -47.81
CA PRO A 31 -8.03 -14.63 -47.82
C PRO A 31 -8.05 -16.12 -47.43
N GLN A 32 -6.98 -16.84 -47.74
CA GLN A 32 -6.79 -18.26 -47.39
C GLN A 32 -6.68 -18.47 -45.87
N GLY A 33 -6.27 -17.43 -45.12
CA GLY A 33 -6.13 -17.43 -43.67
C GLY A 33 -7.42 -17.16 -42.89
N GLN A 34 -8.55 -16.90 -43.55
CA GLN A 34 -9.82 -16.56 -42.88
C GLN A 34 -10.25 -17.61 -41.84
N ASN A 35 -10.11 -18.90 -42.16
CA ASN A 35 -10.47 -19.98 -41.23
C ASN A 35 -9.57 -19.97 -39.98
N VAL A 36 -8.27 -19.70 -40.15
CA VAL A 36 -7.31 -19.62 -39.05
C VAL A 36 -7.61 -18.41 -38.16
N LEU A 37 -7.95 -17.27 -38.76
CA LEU A 37 -8.36 -16.07 -38.03
C LEU A 37 -9.62 -16.33 -37.21
N ASN A 38 -10.65 -16.96 -37.80
CA ASN A 38 -11.88 -17.32 -37.09
C ASN A 38 -11.60 -18.26 -35.90
N GLN A 39 -10.72 -19.25 -36.09
CA GLN A 39 -10.29 -20.13 -35.00
C GLN A 39 -9.61 -19.34 -33.88
N LYS A 40 -8.69 -18.42 -34.21
CA LYS A 40 -8.01 -17.58 -33.22
C LYS A 40 -8.96 -16.66 -32.46
N ILE A 41 -9.95 -16.07 -33.13
CA ILE A 41 -11.00 -15.29 -32.46
C ILE A 41 -11.75 -16.16 -31.45
N ASN A 42 -12.15 -17.37 -31.83
CA ASN A 42 -12.81 -18.30 -30.90
C ASN A 42 -11.90 -18.70 -29.73
N THR A 43 -10.59 -18.91 -29.98
CA THR A 43 -9.59 -19.15 -28.92
C THR A 43 -9.51 -17.97 -27.95
N MET A 44 -9.56 -16.73 -28.44
CA MET A 44 -9.57 -15.54 -27.59
C MET A 44 -10.80 -15.46 -26.71
N VAL A 45 -11.99 -15.69 -27.28
CA VAL A 45 -13.24 -15.72 -26.50
C VAL A 45 -13.17 -16.79 -25.42
N SER A 46 -12.66 -17.98 -25.76
CA SER A 46 -12.49 -19.08 -24.82
C SER A 46 -11.46 -18.76 -23.73
N GLY A 47 -10.36 -18.09 -24.08
CA GLY A 47 -9.34 -17.65 -23.14
C GLY A 47 -9.87 -16.62 -22.13
N MET A 48 -10.69 -15.66 -22.58
CA MET A 48 -11.35 -14.71 -21.67
C MET A 48 -12.31 -15.41 -20.70
N GLN A 49 -13.06 -16.40 -21.18
CA GLN A 49 -13.95 -17.20 -20.33
C GLN A 49 -13.17 -18.00 -19.28
N GLU A 50 -12.01 -18.52 -19.65
CA GLU A 50 -11.16 -19.27 -18.72
C GLU A 50 -10.55 -18.35 -17.65
N LEU A 51 -10.07 -17.16 -18.03
CA LEU A 51 -9.59 -16.15 -17.07
C LEU A 51 -10.68 -15.77 -16.06
N GLU A 52 -11.93 -15.57 -16.49
CA GLU A 52 -13.04 -15.28 -15.57
C GLU A 52 -13.33 -16.44 -14.62
N ARG A 53 -13.19 -17.70 -15.07
CA ARG A 53 -13.34 -18.88 -14.20
C ARG A 53 -12.26 -19.00 -13.15
N LEU A 54 -11.09 -18.41 -13.37
CA LEU A 54 -10.00 -18.39 -12.39
C LEU A 54 -10.20 -17.34 -11.29
N ARG A 55 -11.06 -16.35 -11.50
CA ARG A 55 -11.33 -15.26 -10.53
C ARG A 55 -11.56 -15.74 -9.09
N PRO A 56 -12.38 -16.78 -8.80
CA PRO A 56 -12.62 -17.22 -7.42
C PRO A 56 -11.36 -17.71 -6.70
N HIS A 57 -10.33 -18.12 -7.43
CA HIS A 57 -9.07 -18.60 -6.85
C HIS A 57 -8.20 -17.45 -6.32
N VAL A 58 -8.50 -16.20 -6.67
CA VAL A 58 -7.74 -15.01 -6.26
C VAL A 58 -8.58 -13.96 -5.55
N ASP A 59 -9.83 -14.29 -5.18
CA ASP A 59 -10.80 -13.34 -4.61
C ASP A 59 -10.43 -12.84 -3.20
N ASP A 60 -9.58 -13.59 -2.49
CA ASP A 60 -9.02 -13.20 -1.19
C ASP A 60 -7.87 -12.18 -1.31
N VAL A 61 -7.38 -11.89 -2.53
CA VAL A 61 -6.31 -10.93 -2.77
C VAL A 61 -6.88 -9.52 -2.88
N LYS A 62 -6.51 -8.65 -1.94
CA LYS A 62 -6.86 -7.24 -1.98
C LYS A 62 -5.71 -6.42 -2.56
N ILE A 63 -5.99 -5.72 -3.65
CA ILE A 63 -5.03 -4.84 -4.32
C ILE A 63 -5.36 -3.38 -3.96
N PRO A 64 -4.42 -2.63 -3.35
CA PRO A 64 -4.62 -1.19 -3.12
C PRO A 64 -4.80 -0.44 -4.44
N LEU A 65 -5.75 0.49 -4.49
CA LEU A 65 -6.07 1.21 -5.73
C LEU A 65 -4.89 2.05 -6.23
N GLU A 66 -4.07 2.54 -5.30
CA GLU A 66 -2.88 3.34 -5.59
C GLU A 66 -1.85 2.56 -6.41
N VAL A 67 -1.85 1.22 -6.36
CA VAL A 67 -0.97 0.39 -7.19
C VAL A 67 -1.28 0.55 -8.68
N PHE A 68 -2.56 0.80 -9.05
CA PHE A 68 -2.93 1.01 -10.44
C PHE A 68 -2.25 2.25 -11.03
N GLU A 69 -2.04 3.31 -10.25
CA GLU A 69 -1.31 4.50 -10.73
C GLU A 69 0.15 4.17 -11.12
N TYR A 70 0.79 3.20 -10.45
CA TYR A 70 2.13 2.76 -10.82
C TYR A 70 2.08 1.98 -12.13
N ILE A 71 1.10 1.09 -12.30
CA ILE A 71 0.94 0.26 -13.51
C ILE A 71 0.63 1.15 -14.72
N ASP A 72 -0.33 2.07 -14.61
CA ASP A 72 -0.75 2.96 -15.71
C ASP A 72 0.39 3.88 -16.17
N GLN A 73 1.31 4.22 -15.27
CA GLN A 73 2.51 5.01 -15.57
C GLN A 73 3.70 4.17 -16.05
N GLY A 74 3.55 2.85 -16.17
CA GLY A 74 4.64 1.93 -16.54
C GLY A 74 5.72 1.79 -15.47
N LYS A 75 5.43 2.12 -14.21
CA LYS A 75 6.35 1.96 -13.07
C LYS A 75 6.22 0.56 -12.49
N ASN A 76 7.29 0.10 -11.83
CA ASN A 76 7.26 -1.16 -11.08
C ASN A 76 6.28 -1.05 -9.88
N PRO A 77 5.23 -1.89 -9.80
CA PRO A 77 4.27 -1.91 -8.68
C PRO A 77 4.90 -2.14 -7.31
N GLN A 78 6.06 -2.80 -7.23
CA GLN A 78 6.77 -3.03 -5.96
C GLN A 78 7.27 -1.73 -5.32
N LEU A 79 7.42 -0.66 -6.09
CA LEU A 79 7.76 0.66 -5.56
C LEU A 79 6.68 1.22 -4.64
N TYR A 80 5.41 0.86 -4.86
CA TYR A 80 4.33 1.26 -3.96
C TYR A 80 4.59 0.80 -2.52
N THR A 81 4.97 -0.47 -2.34
CA THR A 81 5.25 -1.03 -1.01
C THR A 81 6.39 -0.28 -0.33
N LYS A 82 7.45 0.02 -1.08
CA LYS A 82 8.59 0.82 -0.60
C LYS A 82 8.14 2.23 -0.17
N ASP A 83 7.42 2.94 -1.04
CA ASP A 83 6.96 4.31 -0.77
C ASP A 83 6.01 4.36 0.43
N CYS A 84 5.15 3.35 0.60
CA CYS A 84 4.29 3.21 1.78
C CYS A 84 5.10 3.04 3.07
N MET A 85 6.13 2.21 3.05
CA MET A 85 7.01 2.03 4.22
C MET A 85 7.76 3.31 4.56
N GLU A 86 8.30 4.01 3.55
CA GLU A 86 9.01 5.28 3.74
C GLU A 86 8.08 6.37 4.28
N LYS A 87 6.86 6.50 3.73
CA LYS A 87 5.84 7.43 4.25
C LYS A 87 5.45 7.10 5.70
N ALA A 88 5.29 5.81 6.03
CA ALA A 88 4.96 5.39 7.39
C ALA A 88 6.09 5.72 8.38
N LEU A 89 7.34 5.49 7.98
CA LEU A 89 8.52 5.84 8.78
C LEU A 89 8.59 7.35 9.03
N ALA A 90 8.53 8.16 7.96
CA ALA A 90 8.56 9.62 8.08
C ALA A 90 7.43 10.16 8.96
N LYS A 91 6.22 9.60 8.83
CA LYS A 91 5.07 9.97 9.67
C LYS A 91 5.28 9.58 11.13
N ASN A 92 5.88 8.42 11.40
CA ASN A 92 6.20 7.98 12.76
C ASN A 92 7.21 8.92 13.42
N GLU A 93 8.30 9.24 12.73
CA GLU A 93 9.32 10.18 13.22
C GLU A 93 8.74 11.57 13.49
N ALA A 94 7.91 12.08 12.57
CA ALA A 94 7.23 13.36 12.74
C ALA A 94 6.29 13.37 13.96
N VAL A 95 5.52 12.28 14.17
CA VAL A 95 4.63 12.15 15.33
C VAL A 95 5.44 12.03 16.63
N LYS A 96 6.53 11.27 16.64
CA LYS A 96 7.44 11.17 17.78
C LYS A 96 8.01 12.54 18.16
N GLY A 97 8.49 13.31 17.18
CA GLY A 97 8.96 14.67 17.41
C GLY A 97 7.90 15.58 18.04
N LYS A 98 6.64 15.50 17.56
CA LYS A 98 5.52 16.25 18.17
C LYS A 98 5.26 15.83 19.62
N ILE A 99 5.31 14.54 19.92
CA ILE A 99 5.15 14.01 21.28
C ILE A 99 6.25 14.55 22.19
N ASP A 100 7.49 14.53 21.74
CA ASP A 100 8.64 14.97 22.52
C ASP A 100 8.59 16.49 22.79
N VAL A 101 8.22 17.29 21.80
CA VAL A 101 7.99 18.74 21.97
C VAL A 101 6.85 19.01 22.96
N LEU A 102 5.73 18.30 22.85
CA LEU A 102 4.60 18.46 23.78
C LEU A 102 4.97 18.06 25.21
N LYS A 103 5.74 16.97 25.38
CA LYS A 103 6.27 16.56 26.70
C LYS A 103 7.17 17.64 27.29
N LYS A 104 8.10 18.19 26.50
CA LYS A 104 9.02 19.25 26.94
C LYS A 104 8.24 20.52 27.29
N PHE A 105 7.28 20.92 26.46
CA PHE A 105 6.41 22.07 26.72
C PHE A 105 5.62 21.89 28.02
N LYS A 106 4.99 20.73 28.21
CA LYS A 106 4.29 20.39 29.45
C LYS A 106 5.21 20.50 30.67
N ALA A 107 6.43 19.99 30.59
CA ALA A 107 7.39 20.05 31.69
C ALA A 107 7.75 21.51 32.05
N MET A 108 8.10 22.33 31.05
CA MET A 108 8.42 23.75 31.25
C MET A 108 7.23 24.53 31.81
N LEU A 109 6.04 24.33 31.24
CA LEU A 109 4.81 24.96 31.73
C LEU A 109 4.52 24.56 33.18
N THR A 110 4.73 23.29 33.54
CA THR A 110 4.55 22.80 34.92
C THR A 110 5.50 23.51 35.88
N VAL A 111 6.75 23.75 35.49
CA VAL A 111 7.74 24.49 36.29
C VAL A 111 7.27 25.93 36.51
N GLU A 112 6.93 26.65 35.44
CA GLU A 112 6.48 28.04 35.54
C GLU A 112 5.19 28.19 36.36
N LEU A 113 4.21 27.32 36.14
CA LEU A 113 2.97 27.31 36.93
C LEU A 113 3.22 26.99 38.39
N SER A 114 4.16 26.09 38.71
CA SER A 114 4.50 25.78 40.10
C SER A 114 5.16 26.96 40.81
N ARG A 115 5.86 27.84 40.07
CA ARG A 115 6.43 29.08 40.60
C ARG A 115 5.36 30.15 40.86
N VAL A 116 4.39 30.31 39.95
CA VAL A 116 3.38 31.39 40.02
C VAL A 116 2.17 31.00 40.88
N PHE A 117 1.75 29.74 40.85
CA PHE A 117 0.54 29.22 41.50
C PHE A 117 0.82 27.93 42.31
N PRO A 118 1.60 28.01 43.40
CA PRO A 118 2.10 26.84 44.11
C PRO A 118 0.99 26.00 44.77
N ASN A 119 -0.04 26.65 45.33
CA ASN A 119 -1.13 25.96 46.04
C ASN A 119 -2.05 25.19 45.07
N GLU A 120 -2.35 25.79 43.93
CA GLU A 120 -3.15 25.19 42.85
C GLU A 120 -2.40 24.01 42.25
N MET A 121 -1.09 24.15 42.02
CA MET A 121 -0.26 23.08 41.49
C MET A 121 -0.10 21.91 42.47
N ALA A 122 -0.04 22.15 43.77
CA ALA A 122 -0.05 21.10 44.78
C ALA A 122 -1.35 20.28 44.73
N LYS A 123 -2.52 20.94 44.63
CA LYS A 123 -3.82 20.27 44.46
C LYS A 123 -3.88 19.48 43.15
N TYR A 124 -3.39 20.06 42.04
CA TYR A 124 -3.34 19.40 40.74
C TYR A 124 -2.51 18.11 40.79
N ARG A 125 -1.31 18.14 41.40
CA ARG A 125 -0.44 16.95 41.53
C ARG A 125 -1.08 15.85 42.38
N ALA A 126 -1.72 16.23 43.49
CA ALA A 126 -2.45 15.30 44.36
C ALA A 126 -3.62 14.60 43.62
N LEU A 127 -4.40 15.35 42.83
CA LEU A 127 -5.49 14.79 42.02
C LEU A 127 -5.01 13.89 40.88
N ARG A 128 -3.82 14.17 40.34
CA ARG A 128 -3.25 13.42 39.23
C ARG A 128 -2.56 12.11 39.66
N GLY A 129 -2.19 11.99 40.93
CA GLY A 129 -1.43 10.84 41.44
C GLY A 129 0.02 10.79 40.94
N ASP A 130 0.63 11.96 40.68
CA ASP A 130 1.95 12.09 40.04
C ASP A 130 3.13 12.13 41.05
N ASP A 131 2.96 11.66 42.30
CA ASP A 131 3.96 11.75 43.39
C ASP A 131 5.33 11.10 43.05
N ASP A 132 5.39 10.21 42.07
CA ASP A 132 6.60 9.42 41.74
C ASP A 132 7.21 9.69 40.34
N ARG A 133 6.74 10.69 39.59
CA ARG A 133 7.39 11.02 38.30
C ARG A 133 8.36 12.19 38.45
N PRO A 134 9.69 11.94 38.36
CA PRO A 134 10.66 13.02 38.44
C PRO A 134 10.34 14.07 37.36
N LEU A 135 10.38 15.34 37.77
CA LEU A 135 10.45 16.44 36.83
C LEU A 135 11.66 16.14 35.95
N PHE A 136 11.43 15.90 34.66
CA PHE A 136 12.49 15.64 33.68
C PHE A 136 13.64 16.61 33.96
N GLU A 137 14.78 16.09 34.45
CA GLU A 137 16.00 16.87 34.47
C GLU A 137 16.26 17.21 33.02
N ALA A 138 16.20 18.50 32.71
CA ALA A 138 16.53 18.99 31.39
C ALA A 138 18.02 18.73 31.16
N GLY A 139 18.34 17.52 30.67
CA GLY A 139 19.59 17.25 30.01
C GLY A 139 19.70 18.20 28.82
N LEU A 140 20.62 19.16 28.95
CA LEU A 140 21.25 19.84 27.83
C LEU A 140 21.95 18.80 26.95
#